data_AF-U5VUM2-F1
#
_entry.id   AF-U5VUM2-F1
#
_cell.length_a   1.000
_cell.length_b   1.000
_cell.length_c   1.000
_cell.angle_alpha   90.00
_cell.angle_beta   90.00
_cell.angle_gamma   90.00
#
_symmetry.space_group_name_H-M   'P 1'
#
loop_
_entity.id
_entity.type
_entity.pdbx_description
1 polymer ?
#
loop_
_entity_poly.entity_id
_entity_poly.type
_entity_poly.pdbx_seq_one_letter_code
_entity_poly.pdbx_strand_id
1 'polypeptide(L)'
;MRVLLLVSAFNGLSQRVWCALREAGHDVGVLVATGHEDIVDGVAAAQPELIICPYLKDRVPAEVWKHHRTVIIHPGPVGDRGPSSLDWAILEGAPTWGVTALQAVEELDAGPIWATRTFPMPAAAPRKSSLYNGPVADAAVECVFEVLTKAADPAFRPVPATELTIEVQGARPRPAMKQADRAFDWTQPSEHIIRRIRAADGNPGVRTTLAGLDVFAYDVHPGLTRGARPGTLLGRRQGAVLVGTGDGSVWLGHLRDATQTRPVKLPATTLLGKRLRGVPNSPVPVGTEPEGPAYRQVRYRRSGPVGWLAFDFYNGAMSAGHCRRLLAAFRHAAAQDTRVLVLRGGTDTFSNGIHLNVIDASGDPADAAWANIKAINEVCREIITCTRQVVIAAYAGSAGAGGAMLGLGADIVAARQGVVLNPYYDMGLYGSELHTFTLPRRVGPETAQRLIDAKLPVSAEQAADLGLVDEVGPRHPEAYGEWLTALAVRQADAREARRRQAAKAKRLAGERVPLDAYEARELAEMSSDMFGDRSGFAAARRAFVGKVRPTTTPAHLLPAPRSEQPAARPRQLSRPRNTAPAGDTQVRVRSAVPMSA
;
A
#
# COMPACT_ATOMS: atom_id res chain seq x y z
N MET A 1 8.22 15.71 20.08
CA MET A 1 7.52 16.90 19.52
C MET A 1 6.09 16.52 19.21
N ARG A 2 5.18 17.50 19.31
CA ARG A 2 3.78 17.43 18.88
C ARG A 2 3.65 17.89 17.44
N VAL A 3 3.36 16.95 16.56
CA VAL A 3 3.31 17.13 15.11
C VAL A 3 1.87 17.01 14.64
N LEU A 4 1.44 17.95 13.80
CA LEU A 4 0.16 17.85 13.09
C LEU A 4 0.40 17.53 11.63
N LEU A 5 -0.20 16.44 11.15
CA LEU A 5 -0.26 16.13 9.73
C LEU A 5 -1.49 16.80 9.12
N LEU A 6 -1.28 17.86 8.33
CA LEU A 6 -2.35 18.53 7.58
C LEU A 6 -2.47 17.93 6.18
N VAL A 7 -3.59 17.26 5.88
CA VAL A 7 -3.72 16.42 4.69
C VAL A 7 -5.04 16.61 3.96
N SER A 8 -5.06 16.55 2.62
CA SER A 8 -6.34 16.47 1.88
C SER A 8 -6.98 15.08 1.95
N ALA A 9 -6.21 14.05 2.30
CA ALA A 9 -6.70 12.73 2.66
C ALA A 9 -5.61 11.99 3.44
N PHE A 10 -6.01 11.12 4.38
CA PHE A 10 -5.09 10.25 5.11
C PHE A 10 -4.63 9.06 4.24
N ASN A 11 -3.91 9.39 3.15
CA ASN A 11 -3.48 8.47 2.10
C ASN A 11 -2.26 7.64 2.52
N GLY A 12 -1.77 6.76 1.63
CA GLY A 12 -0.65 5.86 1.93
C GLY A 12 0.62 6.57 2.41
N LEU A 13 0.99 7.73 1.83
CA LEU A 13 2.14 8.50 2.31
C LEU A 13 1.89 9.09 3.70
N SER A 14 0.70 9.67 3.92
CA SER A 14 0.33 10.24 5.21
C SER A 14 0.31 9.19 6.32
N GLN A 15 -0.20 7.98 6.04
CA GLN A 15 -0.16 6.85 6.98
C GLN A 15 1.26 6.40 7.28
N ARG A 16 2.13 6.29 6.26
CA ARG A 16 3.54 5.93 6.45
C ARG A 16 4.28 6.94 7.32
N VAL A 17 4.08 8.23 7.08
CA VAL A 17 4.64 9.30 7.92
C VAL A 17 4.09 9.18 9.34
N TRP A 18 2.78 9.03 9.50
CA TRP A 18 2.14 8.90 10.81
C TRP A 18 2.71 7.74 11.63
N CYS A 19 2.83 6.53 11.04
CA CYS A 19 3.41 5.38 11.73
C CYS A 19 4.87 5.64 12.13
N ALA A 20 5.70 6.08 11.18
CA ALA A 20 7.12 6.30 11.41
C ALA A 20 7.39 7.34 12.51
N LEU A 21 6.60 8.42 12.55
CA LEU A 21 6.75 9.44 13.58
C LEU A 21 6.31 8.96 14.97
N ARG A 22 5.24 8.17 15.06
CA ARG A 22 4.80 7.62 16.35
C ARG A 22 5.76 6.57 16.89
N GLU A 23 6.33 5.74 16.02
CA GLU A 23 7.39 4.78 16.38
C GLU A 23 8.64 5.49 16.90
N ALA A 24 8.96 6.65 16.34
CA ALA A 24 10.02 7.52 16.84
C ALA A 24 9.65 8.30 18.13
N GLY A 25 8.48 8.05 18.72
CA GLY A 25 8.06 8.62 20.00
C GLY A 25 7.46 10.03 19.93
N HIS A 26 7.05 10.49 18.75
CA HIS A 26 6.36 11.78 18.60
C HIS A 26 4.86 11.66 18.90
N ASP A 27 4.26 12.75 19.40
CA ASP A 27 2.81 12.90 19.49
C ASP A 27 2.29 13.40 18.14
N VAL A 28 1.53 12.58 17.43
CA VAL A 28 1.14 12.85 16.03
C VAL A 28 -0.37 12.75 15.88
N GLY A 29 -0.97 13.90 15.56
CA GLY A 29 -2.36 13.99 15.13
C GLY A 29 -2.47 14.27 13.64
N VAL A 30 -3.67 14.09 13.08
CA VAL A 30 -4.00 14.39 11.69
C VAL A 30 -5.15 15.37 11.67
N LEU A 31 -5.10 16.32 10.73
CA LEU A 31 -6.18 17.21 10.39
C LEU A 31 -6.45 17.09 8.89
N VAL A 32 -7.68 16.74 8.52
CA VAL A 32 -8.11 16.72 7.12
C VAL A 32 -8.46 18.15 6.69
N ALA A 33 -7.86 18.60 5.60
CA ALA A 33 -8.12 19.90 4.99
C ALA A 33 -9.49 19.90 4.29
N THR A 34 -10.49 20.47 4.96
CA THR A 34 -11.89 20.51 4.50
C THR A 34 -12.29 21.91 4.02
N GLY A 35 -11.84 22.95 4.71
CA GLY A 35 -12.10 24.36 4.39
C GLY A 35 -11.10 25.30 5.09
N HIS A 36 -11.11 26.58 4.72
CA HIS A 36 -10.19 27.57 5.28
C HIS A 36 -10.36 27.70 6.80
N GLU A 37 -11.58 27.95 7.28
CA GLU A 37 -11.90 28.10 8.71
C GLU A 37 -11.59 26.81 9.49
N ASP A 38 -12.00 25.65 8.97
CA ASP A 38 -11.71 24.35 9.58
C ASP A 38 -10.20 24.09 9.79
N ILE A 39 -9.36 24.56 8.85
CA ILE A 39 -7.91 24.42 8.97
C ILE A 39 -7.39 25.34 10.08
N VAL A 40 -7.84 26.60 10.13
CA VAL A 40 -7.42 27.58 11.15
C VAL A 40 -7.82 27.08 12.54
N ASP A 41 -9.09 26.73 12.72
CA ASP A 41 -9.62 26.27 14.01
C ASP A 41 -9.01 24.94 14.45
N GLY A 42 -8.87 24.00 13.51
CA GLY A 42 -8.25 22.71 13.77
C GLY A 42 -6.79 22.82 14.20
N VAL A 43 -6.02 23.72 13.57
CA VAL A 43 -4.62 24.00 13.97
C VAL A 43 -4.57 24.68 15.34
N ALA A 44 -5.44 25.66 15.59
CA ALA A 44 -5.51 26.35 16.87
C ALA A 44 -5.81 25.37 18.02
N ALA A 45 -6.79 24.47 17.83
CA ALA A 45 -7.12 23.41 18.79
C ALA A 45 -5.98 22.40 18.97
N ALA A 46 -5.29 22.05 17.87
CA ALA A 46 -4.19 21.09 17.88
C ALA A 46 -2.92 21.62 18.58
N GLN A 47 -2.72 22.94 18.65
CA GLN A 47 -1.50 23.58 19.17
C GLN A 47 -0.18 22.84 18.79
N PRO A 48 0.11 22.66 17.48
CA PRO A 48 1.27 21.90 17.05
C PRO A 48 2.57 22.70 17.20
N GLU A 49 3.66 21.98 17.50
CA GLU A 49 5.03 22.52 17.43
C GLU A 49 5.54 22.57 16.00
N LEU A 50 5.02 21.67 15.15
CA LEU A 50 5.35 21.57 13.73
C LEU A 50 4.14 21.04 12.95
N ILE A 51 3.85 21.65 11.81
CA ILE A 51 2.87 21.17 10.85
C ILE A 51 3.62 20.56 9.67
N ILE A 52 3.26 19.33 9.29
CA ILE A 52 3.79 18.67 8.10
C ILE A 52 2.61 18.40 7.17
N CYS A 53 2.77 18.68 5.88
CA CYS A 53 1.77 18.42 4.85
C CYS A 53 2.30 17.35 3.86
N PRO A 54 2.19 16.03 4.17
CA PRO A 54 2.66 14.97 3.28
C PRO A 54 1.87 14.87 1.97
N TYR A 55 0.60 15.28 1.99
CA TYR A 55 -0.29 15.26 0.83
C TYR A 55 -1.38 16.31 0.98
N LEU A 56 -1.26 17.42 0.25
CA LEU A 56 -2.18 18.54 0.31
C LEU A 56 -2.48 19.06 -1.10
N LYS A 57 -3.76 19.31 -1.37
CA LYS A 57 -4.27 19.92 -2.60
C LYS A 57 -4.73 21.36 -2.39
N ASP A 58 -5.12 21.66 -1.16
CA ASP A 58 -5.68 22.94 -0.77
C ASP A 58 -4.55 23.85 -0.26
N ARG A 59 -4.70 25.16 -0.37
CA ARG A 59 -3.70 26.10 0.16
C ARG A 59 -3.78 26.13 1.69
N VAL A 60 -2.64 26.20 2.35
CA VAL A 60 -2.60 26.46 3.79
C VAL A 60 -2.93 27.95 4.04
N PRO A 61 -3.89 28.27 4.92
CA PRO A 61 -4.20 29.66 5.30
C PRO A 61 -2.98 30.44 5.80
N ALA A 62 -2.91 31.74 5.47
CA ALA A 62 -1.80 32.60 5.87
C ALA A 62 -1.70 32.76 7.40
N GLU A 63 -2.85 32.77 8.07
CA GLU A 63 -2.97 32.75 9.53
C GLU A 63 -2.28 31.53 10.14
N VAL A 64 -2.22 30.40 9.43
CA VAL A 64 -1.56 29.20 9.91
C VAL A 64 -0.06 29.26 9.66
N TRP A 65 0.39 29.39 8.41
CA TRP A 65 1.82 29.26 8.10
C TRP A 65 2.68 30.46 8.50
N LYS A 66 2.08 31.64 8.78
CA LYS A 66 2.79 32.77 9.39
C LYS A 66 3.05 32.60 10.89
N HIS A 67 2.24 31.80 11.58
CA HIS A 67 2.31 31.61 13.04
C HIS A 67 2.83 30.23 13.45
N HIS A 68 2.75 29.23 12.58
CA HIS A 68 3.26 27.89 12.80
C HIS A 68 4.28 27.50 11.72
N ARG A 69 5.32 26.78 12.13
CA ARG A 69 6.27 26.18 11.19
C ARG A 69 5.54 25.10 10.39
N THR A 70 5.18 25.42 9.15
CA THR A 70 4.46 24.52 8.24
C THR A 70 5.36 24.08 7.09
N VAL A 71 5.55 22.76 6.96
CA VAL A 71 6.42 22.16 5.95
C VAL A 71 5.60 21.31 4.99
N ILE A 72 5.68 21.61 3.69
CA ILE A 72 5.00 20.89 2.61
C ILE A 72 5.97 19.90 1.99
N ILE A 73 5.52 18.67 1.78
CA ILE A 73 6.28 17.65 1.05
C ILE A 73 5.90 17.72 -0.42
N HIS A 74 6.82 18.23 -1.24
CA HIS A 74 6.69 18.32 -2.68
C HIS A 74 7.32 17.10 -3.36
N PRO A 75 6.59 16.36 -4.22
CA PRO A 75 7.11 15.19 -4.93
C PRO A 75 7.96 15.58 -6.16
N GLY A 76 8.85 16.55 -5.98
CA GLY A 76 9.80 17.05 -6.96
C GLY A 76 11.12 17.49 -6.32
N PRO A 77 12.23 17.44 -7.08
CA PRO A 77 13.54 17.90 -6.62
C PRO A 77 13.59 19.44 -6.52
N VAL A 78 14.67 19.96 -5.96
CA VAL A 78 14.96 21.40 -5.95
C VAL A 78 14.84 21.99 -7.35
N GLY A 79 14.11 23.11 -7.47
CA GLY A 79 13.83 23.80 -8.73
C GLY A 79 12.54 23.35 -9.42
N ASP A 80 12.00 22.16 -9.12
CA ASP A 80 10.68 21.75 -9.60
C ASP A 80 9.55 22.40 -8.81
N ARG A 81 8.51 22.85 -9.50
CA ARG A 81 7.29 23.43 -8.89
C ARG A 81 6.06 23.03 -9.68
N GLY A 82 4.93 22.88 -8.99
CA GLY A 82 3.61 22.71 -9.61
C GLY A 82 2.97 21.34 -9.37
N PRO A 83 1.68 21.19 -9.72
CA PRO A 83 0.84 20.10 -9.22
C PRO A 83 0.97 18.78 -10.01
N SER A 84 1.87 18.69 -10.98
CA SER A 84 2.00 17.53 -11.90
C SER A 84 3.45 17.04 -12.04
N SER A 85 4.29 17.25 -11.02
CA SER A 85 5.71 16.91 -11.00
C SER A 85 6.02 15.49 -11.48
N LEU A 86 5.36 14.48 -10.89
CA LEU A 86 5.58 13.08 -11.26
C LEU A 86 5.06 12.74 -12.67
N ASP A 87 3.97 13.37 -13.10
CA ASP A 87 3.45 13.20 -14.45
C ASP A 87 4.50 13.67 -15.48
N TRP A 88 5.08 14.86 -15.26
CA TRP A 88 6.13 15.40 -16.12
C TRP A 88 7.41 14.57 -16.06
N ALA A 89 7.86 14.16 -14.88
CA ALA A 89 9.07 13.36 -14.72
C ALA A 89 8.98 12.03 -15.51
N ILE A 90 7.83 11.35 -15.46
CA ILE A 90 7.60 10.11 -16.21
C ILE A 90 7.49 10.39 -17.71
N LEU A 91 6.77 11.44 -18.10
CA LEU A 91 6.55 11.78 -19.51
C LEU A 91 7.84 12.22 -20.23
N GLU A 92 8.68 13.01 -19.55
CA GLU A 92 9.97 13.49 -20.04
C GLU A 92 11.07 12.43 -19.96
N GLY A 93 10.81 11.30 -19.28
CA GLY A 93 11.80 10.22 -19.13
C GLY A 93 12.99 10.62 -18.27
N ALA A 94 12.76 11.38 -17.20
CA ALA A 94 13.82 11.83 -16.31
C ALA A 94 14.60 10.62 -15.74
N PRO A 95 15.95 10.61 -15.78
CA PRO A 95 16.76 9.50 -15.26
C PRO A 95 16.88 9.53 -13.73
N THR A 96 16.70 10.70 -13.13
CA THR A 96 16.76 10.97 -11.70
C THR A 96 15.63 11.90 -11.34
N TRP A 97 15.05 11.72 -10.15
CA TRP A 97 14.03 12.60 -9.60
C TRP A 97 14.28 12.84 -8.12
N GLY A 98 13.35 13.50 -7.43
CA GLY A 98 13.51 13.76 -6.00
C GLY A 98 12.24 14.21 -5.29
N VAL A 99 12.41 14.47 -4.00
CA VAL A 99 11.41 15.03 -3.08
C VAL A 99 12.03 16.19 -2.34
N THR A 100 11.25 17.24 -2.10
CA THR A 100 11.68 18.43 -1.37
C THR A 100 10.69 18.73 -0.26
N ALA A 101 11.19 18.92 0.96
CA ALA A 101 10.43 19.47 2.06
C ALA A 101 10.64 20.99 2.10
N LEU A 102 9.59 21.75 1.82
CA LEU A 102 9.63 23.21 1.68
C LEU A 102 8.76 23.90 2.72
N GLN A 103 9.19 25.06 3.19
CA GLN A 103 8.41 25.91 4.08
C GLN A 103 7.19 26.46 3.32
N ALA A 104 6.01 26.45 3.93
CA ALA A 104 4.85 27.10 3.34
C ALA A 104 5.04 28.62 3.29
N VAL A 105 4.77 29.20 2.11
CA VAL A 105 4.77 30.64 1.82
C VAL A 105 3.60 30.95 0.87
N GLU A 106 3.39 32.22 0.55
CA GLU A 106 2.29 32.66 -0.34
C GLU A 106 2.38 32.05 -1.75
N GLU A 107 3.58 32.04 -2.33
CA GLU A 107 3.83 31.48 -3.65
C GLU A 107 3.94 29.94 -3.59
N LEU A 108 3.25 29.25 -4.50
CA LEU A 108 3.16 27.79 -4.52
C LEU A 108 4.54 27.16 -4.78
N ASP A 109 4.92 26.20 -3.93
CA ASP A 109 6.17 25.43 -4.00
C ASP A 109 7.44 26.31 -4.08
N ALA A 110 7.38 27.54 -3.57
CA ALA A 110 8.47 28.52 -3.68
C ALA A 110 9.23 28.77 -2.38
N GLY A 111 8.78 28.17 -1.28
CA GLY A 111 9.35 28.46 0.03
C GLY A 111 10.75 27.91 0.23
N PRO A 112 11.48 28.42 1.23
CA PRO A 112 12.78 27.90 1.63
C PRO A 112 12.76 26.39 1.92
N ILE A 113 13.84 25.72 1.59
CA ILE A 113 13.99 24.27 1.64
C ILE A 113 14.54 23.85 2.99
N TRP A 114 13.86 22.87 3.59
CA TRP A 114 14.26 22.23 4.82
C TRP A 114 15.10 20.98 4.57
N ALA A 115 14.70 20.16 3.61
CA ALA A 115 15.38 18.91 3.26
C ALA A 115 15.06 18.54 1.81
N THR A 116 15.96 17.83 1.16
CA THR A 116 15.73 17.25 -0.17
C THR A 116 16.41 15.89 -0.29
N ARG A 117 15.84 15.02 -1.11
CA ARG A 117 16.39 13.70 -1.45
C ARG A 117 16.21 13.46 -2.94
N THR A 118 17.25 12.97 -3.58
CA THR A 118 17.22 12.51 -4.97
C THR A 118 17.22 10.98 -5.02
N PHE A 119 16.66 10.42 -6.08
CA PHE A 119 16.66 8.98 -6.32
C PHE A 119 16.67 8.66 -7.82
N PRO A 120 17.25 7.53 -8.23
CA PRO A 120 17.20 7.07 -9.61
C PRO A 120 15.77 6.71 -10.00
N MET A 121 15.36 7.11 -11.20
CA MET A 121 14.08 6.67 -11.76
C MET A 121 14.21 5.23 -12.30
N PRO A 122 13.16 4.40 -12.18
CA PRO A 122 13.18 3.06 -12.74
C PRO A 122 13.50 3.06 -14.24
N ALA A 123 14.33 2.11 -14.69
CA ALA A 123 14.77 2.03 -16.09
C ALA A 123 13.59 1.93 -17.08
N ALA A 124 12.56 1.15 -16.74
CA ALA A 124 11.29 1.16 -17.45
C ALA A 124 10.37 2.22 -16.84
N ALA A 125 9.70 3.02 -17.69
CA ALA A 125 8.76 4.05 -17.24
C ALA A 125 7.79 3.50 -16.19
N PRO A 126 7.78 3.98 -14.93
CA PRO A 126 6.95 3.42 -13.88
C PRO A 126 5.52 3.93 -13.98
N ARG A 127 4.54 3.19 -13.45
CA ARG A 127 3.22 3.77 -13.16
C ARG A 127 3.40 4.86 -12.10
N LYS A 128 2.73 6.00 -12.27
CA LYS A 128 2.82 7.11 -11.32
C LYS A 128 2.47 6.71 -9.89
N SER A 129 1.43 5.90 -9.69
CA SER A 129 1.06 5.40 -8.36
C SER A 129 2.15 4.53 -7.72
N SER A 130 2.83 3.69 -8.50
CA SER A 130 3.96 2.87 -8.03
C SER A 130 5.15 3.74 -7.62
N LEU A 131 5.46 4.76 -8.43
CA LEU A 131 6.52 5.73 -8.12
C LEU A 131 6.21 6.52 -6.83
N TYR A 132 4.97 6.98 -6.69
CA TYR A 132 4.50 7.73 -5.51
C TYR A 132 4.57 6.89 -4.23
N ASN A 133 4.08 5.65 -4.27
CA ASN A 133 4.02 4.78 -3.09
C ASN A 133 5.36 4.09 -2.76
N GLY A 134 6.31 4.08 -3.69
CA GLY A 134 7.65 3.53 -3.54
C GLY A 134 8.70 4.63 -3.30
N PRO A 135 9.59 4.92 -4.27
CA PRO A 135 10.73 5.83 -4.07
C PRO A 135 10.37 7.22 -3.53
N VAL A 136 9.27 7.81 -3.99
CA VAL A 136 8.82 9.13 -3.51
C VAL A 136 8.44 9.07 -2.03
N ALA A 137 7.70 8.04 -1.61
CA ALA A 137 7.30 7.90 -0.22
C ALA A 137 8.48 7.52 0.70
N ASP A 138 9.47 6.77 0.20
CA ASP A 138 10.72 6.52 0.93
C ASP A 138 11.49 7.83 1.16
N ALA A 139 11.77 8.57 0.09
CA ALA A 139 12.44 9.87 0.14
C ALA A 139 11.70 10.91 1.00
N ALA A 140 10.37 10.93 0.94
CA ALA A 140 9.54 11.82 1.74
C ALA A 140 9.67 11.55 3.24
N VAL A 141 9.70 10.27 3.66
CA VAL A 141 9.87 9.91 5.07
C VAL A 141 11.27 10.34 5.57
N GLU A 142 12.31 10.17 4.76
CA GLU A 142 13.66 10.66 5.10
C GLU A 142 13.70 12.18 5.26
N CYS A 143 13.10 12.91 4.32
CA CYS A 143 12.97 14.37 4.42
C CYS A 143 12.22 14.79 5.68
N VAL A 144 11.16 14.08 6.06
CA VAL A 144 10.38 14.37 7.27
C VAL A 144 11.21 14.20 8.55
N PHE A 145 12.03 13.16 8.65
CA PHE A 145 12.91 12.98 9.81
C PHE A 145 14.00 14.05 9.89
N GLU A 146 14.54 14.47 8.75
CA GLU A 146 15.49 15.59 8.71
C GLU A 146 14.82 16.91 9.11
N VAL A 147 13.59 17.15 8.64
CA VAL A 147 12.77 18.30 9.06
C VAL A 147 12.58 18.30 10.57
N LEU A 148 12.27 17.16 11.19
CA LEU A 148 12.10 17.07 12.65
C LEU A 148 13.39 17.37 13.40
N THR A 149 14.50 16.81 12.93
CA THR A 149 15.82 17.08 13.53
C THR A 149 16.14 18.57 13.47
N LYS A 150 15.91 19.22 12.33
CA LYS A 150 16.08 20.67 12.14
C LYS A 150 15.05 21.48 12.93
N ALA A 151 13.84 20.96 13.12
CA ALA A 151 12.77 21.63 13.84
C ALA A 151 13.00 21.66 15.35
N ALA A 152 13.76 20.68 15.88
CA ALA A 152 14.16 20.65 17.28
C ALA A 152 15.03 21.85 17.69
N ASP A 153 15.72 22.49 16.74
CA ASP A 153 16.39 23.77 16.94
C ASP A 153 15.44 24.94 16.56
N PRO A 154 15.01 25.79 17.51
CA PRO A 154 14.21 26.98 17.23
C PRO A 154 14.97 28.05 16.42
N ALA A 155 16.30 28.04 16.46
CA ALA A 155 17.14 28.97 15.72
C ALA A 155 17.35 28.56 14.26
N PHE A 156 17.08 27.29 13.91
CA PHE A 156 17.21 26.82 12.54
C PHE A 156 16.39 27.67 11.57
N ARG A 157 16.99 27.99 10.41
CA ARG A 157 16.34 28.67 9.30
C ARG A 157 16.51 27.81 8.04
N PRO A 158 15.41 27.50 7.32
CA PRO A 158 15.49 26.79 6.04
C PRO A 158 16.19 27.64 4.98
N VAL A 159 16.81 27.00 4.00
CA VAL A 159 17.67 27.63 3.00
C VAL A 159 16.82 28.11 1.81
N PRO A 160 16.92 29.36 1.35
CA PRO A 160 16.24 29.81 0.14
C PRO A 160 16.56 28.92 -1.06
N ALA A 161 15.56 28.56 -1.86
CA ALA A 161 15.75 27.65 -3.00
C ALA A 161 16.75 28.18 -4.04
N THR A 162 16.94 29.49 -4.12
CA THR A 162 17.91 30.17 -4.99
C THR A 162 19.37 29.98 -4.57
N GLU A 163 19.61 29.58 -3.32
CA GLU A 163 20.96 29.34 -2.78
C GLU A 163 21.38 27.87 -2.91
N LEU A 164 20.48 26.99 -3.34
CA LEU A 164 20.74 25.56 -3.50
C LEU A 164 21.08 25.21 -4.94
N THR A 165 22.01 24.27 -5.10
CA THR A 165 22.35 23.70 -6.40
C THR A 165 21.20 22.82 -6.91
N ILE A 166 20.82 23.00 -8.17
CA ILE A 166 19.85 22.13 -8.85
C ILE A 166 20.59 20.89 -9.33
N GLU A 167 20.47 19.79 -8.57
CA GLU A 167 21.12 18.51 -8.90
C GLU A 167 20.42 17.73 -10.02
N VAL A 168 19.10 17.87 -10.13
CA VAL A 168 18.30 17.14 -11.13
C VAL A 168 18.18 17.94 -12.42
N GLN A 169 18.80 17.43 -13.49
CA GLN A 169 18.76 18.06 -14.80
C GLN A 169 17.32 18.29 -15.28
N GLY A 170 17.04 19.53 -15.71
CA GLY A 170 15.73 19.91 -16.23
C GLY A 170 14.65 20.17 -15.16
N ALA A 171 14.99 20.13 -13.87
CA ALA A 171 14.10 20.60 -12.81
C ALA A 171 13.81 22.10 -12.99
N ARG A 172 12.51 22.44 -13.09
CA ARG A 172 12.02 23.79 -13.35
C ARG A 172 10.55 23.89 -12.91
N PRO A 173 10.00 25.11 -12.72
CA PRO A 173 8.57 25.27 -12.58
C PRO A 173 7.81 24.73 -13.81
N ARG A 174 6.76 23.95 -13.57
CA ARG A 174 5.95 23.33 -14.63
C ARG A 174 4.47 23.62 -14.45
N PRO A 175 3.71 23.83 -15.54
CA PRO A 175 2.27 24.00 -15.45
C PRO A 175 1.58 22.70 -15.02
N ALA A 176 0.34 22.81 -14.55
CA ALA A 176 -0.54 21.66 -14.42
C ALA A 176 -0.69 20.97 -15.78
N MET A 177 -0.37 19.68 -15.84
CA MET A 177 -0.40 18.94 -17.10
C MET A 177 -1.87 18.70 -17.50
N LYS A 178 -2.23 19.01 -18.74
CA LYS A 178 -3.58 18.88 -19.31
C LYS A 178 -3.75 17.55 -20.05
N GLN A 179 -4.97 17.24 -20.50
CA GLN A 179 -5.21 16.05 -21.34
C GLN A 179 -4.55 16.18 -22.71
N ALA A 180 -4.43 17.41 -23.26
CA ALA A 180 -3.71 17.65 -24.51
C ALA A 180 -2.24 17.22 -24.42
N ASP A 181 -1.57 17.47 -23.29
CA ASP A 181 -0.18 17.05 -23.06
C ASP A 181 -0.02 15.53 -22.93
N ARG A 182 -1.11 14.82 -22.57
CA ARG A 182 -1.15 13.36 -22.42
C ARG A 182 -1.57 12.62 -23.67
N ALA A 183 -2.09 13.34 -24.66
CA ALA A 183 -2.65 12.76 -25.86
C ALA A 183 -1.61 11.95 -26.63
N PHE A 184 -2.08 10.88 -27.27
CA PHE A 184 -1.31 10.06 -28.19
C PHE A 184 -2.23 9.61 -29.33
N ASP A 185 -1.61 9.25 -30.44
CA ASP A 185 -2.27 8.53 -31.53
C ASP A 185 -1.84 7.06 -31.49
N TRP A 186 -2.77 6.14 -31.78
CA TRP A 186 -2.47 4.71 -31.73
C TRP A 186 -1.38 4.29 -32.73
N THR A 187 -1.13 5.06 -33.79
CA THR A 187 -0.04 4.85 -34.76
C THR A 187 1.35 5.10 -34.18
N GLN A 188 1.45 5.66 -32.97
CA GLN A 188 2.73 5.88 -32.31
C GLN A 188 3.30 4.57 -31.72
N PRO A 189 4.62 4.52 -31.46
CA PRO A 189 5.26 3.35 -30.85
C PRO A 189 4.67 2.97 -29.49
N SER A 190 4.68 1.67 -29.18
CA SER A 190 4.15 1.09 -27.94
C SER A 190 4.72 1.77 -26.70
N GLU A 191 6.03 2.00 -26.66
CA GLU A 191 6.73 2.64 -25.54
C GLU A 191 6.22 4.06 -25.27
N HIS A 192 5.95 4.83 -26.33
CA HIS A 192 5.44 6.19 -26.25
C HIS A 192 4.05 6.25 -25.61
N ILE A 193 3.17 5.32 -26.02
CA ILE A 193 1.82 5.16 -25.48
C ILE A 193 1.88 4.69 -24.02
N ILE A 194 2.74 3.69 -23.74
CA ILE A 194 2.95 3.16 -22.39
C ILE A 194 3.36 4.28 -21.44
N ARG A 195 4.38 5.08 -21.80
CA ARG A 195 4.90 6.17 -20.95
C ARG A 195 3.81 7.19 -20.60
N ARG A 196 2.99 7.59 -21.58
CA ARG A 196 1.86 8.52 -21.35
C ARG A 196 0.80 7.96 -20.41
N ILE A 197 0.37 6.72 -20.65
CA ILE A 197 -0.64 6.08 -19.79
C ILE A 197 -0.10 5.91 -18.37
N ARG A 198 1.17 5.49 -18.23
CA ARG A 198 1.82 5.32 -16.92
C ARG A 198 2.02 6.63 -16.16
N ALA A 199 2.33 7.74 -16.84
CA ALA A 199 2.41 9.08 -16.23
C ALA A 199 1.08 9.54 -15.62
N ALA A 200 -0.05 9.09 -16.17
CA ALA A 200 -1.40 9.42 -15.68
C ALA A 200 -2.06 8.27 -14.89
N ASP A 201 -1.34 7.17 -14.62
CA ASP A 201 -1.89 6.00 -13.95
C ASP A 201 -2.17 6.29 -12.46
N GLY A 202 -3.25 5.72 -11.94
CA GLY A 202 -3.90 6.13 -10.70
C GLY A 202 -4.91 7.26 -10.95
N ASN A 203 -4.43 8.44 -11.38
CA ASN A 203 -5.23 9.63 -11.70
C ASN A 203 -4.41 10.61 -12.55
N PRO A 204 -4.94 11.28 -13.59
CA PRO A 204 -6.33 11.31 -14.04
C PRO A 204 -6.69 10.27 -15.12
N GLY A 205 -5.74 9.44 -15.54
CA GLY A 205 -5.82 8.61 -16.74
C GLY A 205 -5.61 9.41 -18.03
N VAL A 206 -5.40 8.70 -19.14
CA VAL A 206 -5.24 9.31 -20.47
C VAL A 206 -6.49 9.09 -21.29
N ARG A 207 -7.09 10.18 -21.78
CA ARG A 207 -8.25 10.10 -22.67
C ARG A 207 -7.84 9.54 -24.03
N THR A 208 -8.59 8.55 -24.52
CA THR A 208 -8.43 7.93 -25.84
C THR A 208 -9.77 7.32 -26.27
N THR A 209 -9.86 6.82 -27.49
CA THR A 209 -11.05 6.15 -28.02
C THR A 209 -10.74 4.68 -28.27
N LEU A 210 -11.60 3.79 -27.77
CA LEU A 210 -11.50 2.33 -27.95
C LEU A 210 -12.88 1.75 -28.30
N ALA A 211 -12.96 0.98 -29.39
CA ALA A 211 -14.21 0.39 -29.87
C ALA A 211 -15.39 1.40 -29.96
N GLY A 212 -15.07 2.63 -30.40
CA GLY A 212 -16.01 3.74 -30.54
C GLY A 212 -16.50 4.35 -29.21
N LEU A 213 -15.81 4.09 -28.10
CA LEU A 213 -16.10 4.70 -26.80
C LEU A 213 -14.92 5.55 -26.33
N ASP A 214 -15.21 6.78 -25.92
CA ASP A 214 -14.24 7.64 -25.26
C ASP A 214 -14.01 7.18 -23.83
N VAL A 215 -12.75 6.90 -23.50
CA VAL A 215 -12.36 6.33 -22.21
C VAL A 215 -11.09 7.01 -21.70
N PHE A 216 -10.90 6.95 -20.38
CA PHE A 216 -9.59 7.13 -19.77
C PHE A 216 -8.93 5.77 -19.59
N ALA A 217 -7.71 5.59 -20.10
CA ALA A 217 -6.94 4.37 -20.01
C ALA A 217 -6.00 4.35 -18.79
N TYR A 218 -5.82 3.16 -18.21
CA TYR A 218 -4.98 2.86 -17.04
C TYR A 218 -4.39 1.45 -17.16
N ASP A 219 -3.44 1.14 -16.27
CA ASP A 219 -2.89 -0.22 -16.09
C ASP A 219 -2.37 -0.80 -17.41
N VAL A 220 -1.50 -0.04 -18.07
CA VAL A 220 -0.92 -0.42 -19.36
C VAL A 220 0.27 -1.37 -19.17
N HIS A 221 0.29 -2.44 -19.97
CA HIS A 221 1.40 -3.40 -20.03
C HIS A 221 1.81 -3.64 -21.48
N PRO A 222 3.09 -3.94 -21.76
CA PRO A 222 3.53 -4.31 -23.10
C PRO A 222 2.81 -5.57 -23.62
N GLY A 223 2.46 -5.56 -24.91
CA GLY A 223 1.99 -6.72 -25.66
C GLY A 223 3.05 -7.22 -26.64
N LEU A 224 2.93 -8.48 -27.07
CA LEU A 224 3.90 -9.12 -27.99
C LEU A 224 3.39 -9.18 -29.44
N THR A 225 2.11 -8.92 -29.69
CA THR A 225 1.53 -8.98 -31.04
C THR A 225 2.02 -7.80 -31.87
N ARG A 226 2.44 -8.06 -33.11
CA ARG A 226 2.93 -7.06 -34.08
C ARG A 226 2.16 -7.17 -35.40
N GLY A 227 2.28 -6.15 -36.24
CA GLY A 227 1.72 -6.12 -37.61
C GLY A 227 0.19 -5.94 -37.68
N ALA A 228 -0.47 -5.72 -36.55
CA ALA A 228 -1.90 -5.43 -36.53
C ALA A 228 -2.17 -3.93 -36.75
N ARG A 229 -3.35 -3.60 -37.28
CA ARG A 229 -3.75 -2.21 -37.48
C ARG A 229 -3.81 -1.45 -36.13
N PRO A 230 -3.12 -0.30 -35.99
CA PRO A 230 -3.16 0.52 -34.78
C PRO A 230 -4.58 0.84 -34.29
N GLY A 231 -4.79 0.81 -32.97
CA GLY A 231 -6.08 1.08 -32.32
C GLY A 231 -7.08 -0.08 -32.35
N THR A 232 -6.75 -1.20 -33.01
CA THR A 232 -7.64 -2.36 -33.11
C THR A 232 -7.56 -3.23 -31.86
N LEU A 233 -8.70 -3.73 -31.38
CA LEU A 233 -8.75 -4.73 -30.31
C LEU A 233 -8.36 -6.11 -30.84
N LEU A 234 -7.22 -6.63 -30.37
CA LEU A 234 -6.62 -7.88 -30.85
C LEU A 234 -7.01 -9.09 -30.00
N GLY A 235 -7.33 -8.86 -28.73
CA GLY A 235 -7.68 -9.92 -27.81
C GLY A 235 -8.07 -9.42 -26.44
N ARG A 236 -8.52 -10.34 -25.60
CA ARG A 236 -8.86 -10.10 -24.20
C ARG A 236 -8.32 -11.21 -23.31
N ARG A 237 -7.97 -10.86 -22.08
CA ARG A 237 -7.42 -11.77 -21.09
C ARG A 237 -7.57 -11.18 -19.69
N GLN A 238 -8.11 -11.97 -18.75
CA GLN A 238 -8.07 -11.66 -17.31
C GLN A 238 -8.43 -10.18 -16.99
N GLY A 239 -9.57 -9.70 -17.49
CA GLY A 239 -10.02 -8.32 -17.26
C GLY A 239 -9.46 -7.27 -18.22
N ALA A 240 -8.38 -7.57 -18.95
CA ALA A 240 -7.70 -6.65 -19.85
C ALA A 240 -8.04 -6.88 -21.33
N VAL A 241 -7.76 -5.86 -22.14
CA VAL A 241 -7.82 -5.92 -23.62
C VAL A 241 -6.47 -5.60 -24.23
N LEU A 242 -6.13 -6.26 -25.34
CA LEU A 242 -4.93 -6.04 -26.13
C LEU A 242 -5.26 -5.13 -27.31
N VAL A 243 -4.50 -4.05 -27.48
CA VAL A 243 -4.71 -3.04 -28.52
C VAL A 243 -3.48 -2.95 -29.40
N GLY A 244 -3.66 -2.93 -30.73
CA GLY A 244 -2.58 -2.69 -31.69
C GLY A 244 -2.04 -1.26 -31.59
N THR A 245 -0.75 -1.09 -31.80
CA THR A 245 -0.04 0.21 -31.81
C THR A 245 0.82 0.31 -33.07
N GLY A 246 1.57 1.40 -33.26
CA GLY A 246 2.41 1.62 -34.44
C GLY A 246 3.45 0.53 -34.73
N ASP A 247 4.02 -0.08 -33.69
CA ASP A 247 5.12 -1.04 -33.78
C ASP A 247 4.83 -2.40 -33.11
N GLY A 248 3.69 -2.53 -32.45
CA GLY A 248 3.38 -3.67 -31.59
C GLY A 248 1.98 -3.62 -31.02
N SER A 249 1.87 -3.90 -29.72
CA SER A 249 0.58 -3.88 -29.01
C SER A 249 0.76 -3.60 -27.52
N VAL A 250 -0.32 -3.18 -26.87
CA VAL A 250 -0.36 -2.93 -25.43
C VAL A 250 -1.61 -3.53 -24.81
N TRP A 251 -1.48 -4.08 -23.60
CA TRP A 251 -2.60 -4.47 -22.77
C TRP A 251 -3.07 -3.27 -21.95
N LEU A 252 -4.38 -3.08 -21.87
CA LEU A 252 -5.02 -2.14 -20.94
C LEU A 252 -5.84 -2.94 -19.93
N GLY A 253 -5.43 -2.89 -18.67
CA GLY A 253 -6.13 -3.60 -17.59
C GLY A 253 -7.42 -2.90 -17.17
N HIS A 254 -7.41 -1.57 -17.14
CA HIS A 254 -8.51 -0.77 -16.58
C HIS A 254 -8.88 0.42 -17.45
N LEU A 255 -10.17 0.71 -17.52
CA LEU A 255 -10.75 1.83 -18.23
C LEU A 255 -11.71 2.60 -17.31
N ARG A 256 -11.98 3.85 -17.67
CA ARG A 256 -13.05 4.65 -17.08
C ARG A 256 -13.78 5.37 -18.20
N ASP A 257 -15.11 5.29 -18.23
CA ASP A 257 -15.92 5.89 -19.30
C ASP A 257 -15.82 7.43 -19.23
N ALA A 258 -15.35 8.07 -20.30
CA ALA A 258 -15.18 9.53 -20.31
C ALA A 258 -16.49 10.28 -20.57
N THR A 259 -17.56 9.58 -20.94
CA THR A 259 -18.88 10.16 -21.25
C THR A 259 -19.81 10.23 -20.04
N GLN A 260 -19.50 9.47 -18.98
CA GLN A 260 -20.31 9.42 -17.76
C GLN A 260 -20.01 10.60 -16.83
N THR A 261 -21.05 11.09 -16.16
CA THR A 261 -20.96 12.16 -15.15
C THR A 261 -20.24 11.71 -13.87
N ARG A 262 -20.43 10.44 -13.47
CA ARG A 262 -19.75 9.81 -12.33
C ARG A 262 -19.02 8.55 -12.77
N PRO A 263 -17.91 8.71 -13.50
CA PRO A 263 -17.32 7.59 -14.19
C PRO A 263 -16.52 6.71 -13.22
N VAL A 264 -16.78 5.41 -13.25
CA VAL A 264 -16.11 4.42 -12.38
C VAL A 264 -14.98 3.75 -13.15
N LYS A 265 -13.82 3.58 -12.50
CA LYS A 265 -12.71 2.82 -13.07
C LYS A 265 -12.97 1.32 -12.93
N LEU A 266 -13.03 0.59 -14.03
CA LEU A 266 -13.38 -0.84 -14.10
C LEU A 266 -12.35 -1.63 -14.91
N PRO A 267 -12.28 -2.96 -14.74
CA PRO A 267 -11.56 -3.81 -15.68
C PRO A 267 -12.02 -3.55 -17.12
N ALA A 268 -11.08 -3.45 -18.06
CA ALA A 268 -11.37 -3.07 -19.45
C ALA A 268 -12.44 -3.96 -20.09
N THR A 269 -12.42 -5.26 -19.81
CA THR A 269 -13.43 -6.19 -20.34
C THR A 269 -14.81 -5.99 -19.76
N THR A 270 -14.90 -5.59 -18.49
CA THR A 270 -16.16 -5.29 -17.83
C THR A 270 -16.78 -4.03 -18.43
N LEU A 271 -15.98 -2.97 -18.60
CA LEU A 271 -16.46 -1.70 -19.14
C LEU A 271 -16.89 -1.81 -20.61
N LEU A 272 -16.08 -2.46 -21.45
CA LEU A 272 -16.37 -2.56 -22.88
C LEU A 272 -17.53 -3.54 -23.17
N GLY A 273 -17.72 -4.56 -22.33
CA GLY A 273 -18.89 -5.44 -22.37
C GLY A 273 -19.21 -5.96 -23.78
N LYS A 274 -20.40 -5.62 -24.29
CA LYS A 274 -20.89 -6.06 -25.63
C LYS A 274 -20.01 -5.58 -26.79
N ARG A 275 -19.22 -4.51 -26.61
CA ARG A 275 -18.26 -4.00 -27.61
C ARG A 275 -17.11 -4.98 -27.89
N LEU A 276 -16.95 -6.02 -27.07
CA LEU A 276 -15.96 -7.07 -27.26
C LEU A 276 -16.48 -8.26 -28.08
N ARG A 277 -17.67 -8.18 -28.68
CA ARG A 277 -18.17 -9.22 -29.58
C ARG A 277 -17.16 -9.46 -30.71
N GLY A 278 -16.75 -10.70 -30.89
CA GLY A 278 -15.74 -11.08 -31.90
C GLY A 278 -14.28 -10.90 -31.45
N VAL A 279 -14.00 -10.26 -30.30
CA VAL A 279 -12.63 -10.11 -29.78
C VAL A 279 -12.18 -11.43 -29.12
N PRO A 280 -11.10 -12.08 -29.62
CA PRO A 280 -10.64 -13.38 -29.13
C PRO A 280 -10.28 -13.35 -27.64
N ASN A 281 -10.71 -14.37 -26.89
CA ASN A 281 -10.23 -14.58 -25.53
C ASN A 281 -8.98 -15.46 -25.56
N SER A 282 -7.86 -14.96 -25.04
CA SER A 282 -6.58 -15.69 -25.00
C SER A 282 -6.26 -16.07 -23.55
N PRO A 283 -6.84 -17.17 -23.01
CA PRO A 283 -6.52 -17.63 -21.66
C PRO A 283 -5.08 -18.16 -21.61
N VAL A 284 -4.41 -17.99 -20.45
CA VAL A 284 -3.11 -18.61 -20.17
C VAL A 284 -3.29 -19.49 -18.93
N PRO A 285 -3.04 -20.80 -19.01
CA PRO A 285 -3.12 -21.69 -17.85
C PRO A 285 -2.19 -21.21 -16.72
N VAL A 286 -2.55 -21.49 -15.47
CA VAL A 286 -1.82 -20.98 -14.29
C VAL A 286 -0.36 -21.45 -14.26
N GLY A 287 -0.11 -22.74 -14.53
CA GLY A 287 1.23 -23.34 -14.49
C GLY A 287 2.08 -23.16 -15.75
N THR A 288 1.60 -22.46 -16.77
CA THR A 288 2.40 -22.20 -17.97
C THR A 288 3.35 -21.03 -17.72
N GLU A 289 4.64 -21.26 -17.86
CA GLU A 289 5.66 -20.22 -18.00
C GLU A 289 5.75 -19.83 -19.48
N PRO A 290 5.31 -18.63 -19.89
CA PRO A 290 5.41 -18.21 -21.28
C PRO A 290 6.87 -17.89 -21.65
N GLU A 291 7.24 -18.10 -22.91
CA GLU A 291 8.56 -17.76 -23.48
C GLU A 291 8.82 -16.22 -23.58
N GLY A 292 7.99 -15.39 -22.96
CA GLY A 292 8.12 -13.93 -22.98
C GLY A 292 7.12 -13.19 -22.09
N PRO A 293 7.23 -11.85 -22.00
CA PRO A 293 6.35 -11.03 -21.15
C PRO A 293 4.91 -11.09 -21.66
N ALA A 294 4.07 -11.80 -20.91
CA ALA A 294 2.64 -11.93 -21.18
C ALA A 294 1.86 -11.29 -20.02
N TYR A 295 0.87 -10.44 -20.33
CA TYR A 295 -0.02 -9.89 -19.30
C TYR A 295 -0.71 -11.03 -18.54
N ARG A 296 -0.48 -11.06 -17.23
CA ARG A 296 -1.02 -12.04 -16.28
C ARG A 296 -1.17 -11.40 -14.90
N GLN A 297 -2.37 -11.50 -14.36
CA GLN A 297 -2.71 -11.07 -13.01
C GLN A 297 -2.31 -12.10 -11.95
N VAL A 298 -2.28 -13.40 -12.31
CA VAL A 298 -1.92 -14.50 -11.40
C VAL A 298 -0.95 -15.44 -12.12
N ARG A 299 0.11 -15.85 -11.44
CA ARG A 299 1.19 -16.68 -11.98
C ARG A 299 1.64 -17.67 -10.93
N TYR A 300 1.87 -18.92 -11.34
CA TYR A 300 2.52 -19.92 -10.52
C TYR A 300 3.85 -20.32 -11.16
N ARG A 301 4.92 -20.39 -10.37
CA ARG A 301 6.21 -20.95 -10.77
C ARG A 301 6.75 -21.89 -9.70
N ARG A 302 7.44 -22.95 -10.11
CA ARG A 302 8.13 -23.84 -9.17
C ARG A 302 9.63 -23.59 -9.23
N SER A 303 10.28 -23.52 -8.08
CA SER A 303 11.74 -23.52 -7.94
C SER A 303 12.12 -24.54 -6.88
N GLY A 304 12.56 -25.72 -7.32
CA GLY A 304 12.87 -26.85 -6.44
C GLY A 304 11.69 -27.22 -5.52
N PRO A 305 11.86 -27.16 -4.17
CA PRO A 305 10.83 -27.47 -3.20
C PRO A 305 9.86 -26.30 -2.92
N VAL A 306 10.02 -25.15 -3.58
CA VAL A 306 9.21 -23.95 -3.36
C VAL A 306 8.28 -23.69 -4.55
N GLY A 307 6.99 -23.62 -4.27
CA GLY A 307 5.96 -23.10 -5.17
C GLY A 307 5.77 -21.61 -4.93
N TRP A 308 5.76 -20.81 -6.00
CA TRP A 308 5.61 -19.36 -5.95
C TRP A 308 4.31 -18.98 -6.66
N LEU A 309 3.31 -18.59 -5.89
CA LEU A 309 2.05 -18.07 -6.39
C LEU A 309 2.02 -16.55 -6.24
N ALA A 310 2.22 -15.85 -7.35
CA ALA A 310 2.17 -14.40 -7.40
C ALA A 310 0.81 -13.93 -7.94
N PHE A 311 0.27 -12.87 -7.34
CA PHE A 311 -0.88 -12.14 -7.88
C PHE A 311 -0.63 -10.63 -7.83
N ASP A 312 -1.09 -9.92 -8.86
CA ASP A 312 -0.98 -8.46 -8.97
C ASP A 312 -2.31 -7.95 -9.54
N PHE A 313 -3.23 -7.67 -8.63
CA PHE A 313 -4.50 -7.05 -8.97
C PHE A 313 -4.36 -5.54 -8.82
N TYR A 314 -4.81 -4.80 -9.83
CA TYR A 314 -4.69 -3.35 -9.87
C TYR A 314 -5.31 -2.70 -8.61
N ASN A 315 -4.54 -1.84 -7.93
CA ASN A 315 -4.86 -1.23 -6.62
C ASN A 315 -5.17 -2.24 -5.49
N GLY A 316 -4.80 -3.52 -5.65
CA GLY A 316 -5.13 -4.59 -4.70
C GLY A 316 -6.62 -4.92 -4.57
N ALA A 317 -7.48 -4.37 -5.45
CA ALA A 317 -8.92 -4.59 -5.37
C ALA A 317 -9.31 -5.93 -6.01
N MET A 318 -9.99 -6.79 -5.26
CA MET A 318 -10.27 -8.17 -5.66
C MET A 318 -11.75 -8.35 -5.95
N SER A 319 -12.12 -8.42 -7.23
CA SER A 319 -13.52 -8.76 -7.61
C SER A 319 -13.76 -10.26 -7.42
N ALA A 320 -15.02 -10.72 -7.42
CA ALA A 320 -15.31 -12.15 -7.35
C ALA A 320 -14.57 -12.96 -8.43
N GLY A 321 -14.42 -12.41 -9.64
CA GLY A 321 -13.66 -13.03 -10.72
C GLY A 321 -12.15 -13.07 -10.48
N HIS A 322 -11.58 -12.08 -9.80
CA HIS A 322 -10.18 -12.09 -9.37
C HIS A 322 -9.96 -13.14 -8.28
N CYS A 323 -10.85 -13.22 -7.29
CA CYS A 323 -10.77 -14.17 -6.19
C CYS A 323 -10.85 -15.62 -6.68
N ARG A 324 -11.81 -15.95 -7.54
CA ARG A 324 -11.91 -17.30 -8.14
C ARG A 324 -10.68 -17.67 -8.96
N ARG A 325 -10.06 -16.70 -9.64
CA ARG A 325 -8.80 -16.92 -10.38
C ARG A 325 -7.65 -17.21 -9.43
N LEU A 326 -7.54 -16.47 -8.33
CA LEU A 326 -6.54 -16.70 -7.30
C LEU A 326 -6.75 -18.05 -6.62
N LEU A 327 -7.99 -18.40 -6.27
CA LEU A 327 -8.35 -19.70 -5.69
C LEU A 327 -7.98 -20.86 -6.61
N ALA A 328 -8.34 -20.79 -7.89
CA ALA A 328 -7.98 -21.82 -8.86
C ALA A 328 -6.45 -21.98 -8.98
N ALA A 329 -5.71 -20.87 -8.93
CA ALA A 329 -4.26 -20.90 -8.96
C ALA A 329 -3.64 -21.43 -7.65
N PHE A 330 -4.24 -21.12 -6.51
CA PHE A 330 -3.85 -21.66 -5.21
C PHE A 330 -4.05 -23.16 -5.16
N ARG A 331 -5.22 -23.67 -5.57
CA ARG A 331 -5.48 -25.11 -5.66
C ARG A 331 -4.51 -25.82 -6.61
N HIS A 332 -4.21 -25.19 -7.75
CA HIS A 332 -3.18 -25.71 -8.65
C HIS A 332 -1.81 -25.81 -7.97
N ALA A 333 -1.39 -24.76 -7.25
CA ALA A 333 -0.12 -24.72 -6.52
C ALA A 333 -0.07 -25.72 -5.35
N ALA A 334 -1.17 -25.86 -4.61
CA ALA A 334 -1.33 -26.79 -3.49
C ALA A 334 -1.31 -28.26 -3.93
N ALA A 335 -1.70 -28.54 -5.18
CA ALA A 335 -1.60 -29.86 -5.80
C ALA A 335 -0.17 -30.21 -6.26
N GLN A 336 0.76 -29.25 -6.28
CA GLN A 336 2.14 -29.51 -6.68
C GLN A 336 2.94 -30.15 -5.54
N ASP A 337 3.92 -30.99 -5.91
CA ASP A 337 4.86 -31.59 -4.98
C ASP A 337 5.95 -30.60 -4.55
N THR A 338 5.54 -29.59 -3.78
CA THR A 338 6.40 -28.59 -3.15
C THR A 338 6.22 -28.61 -1.64
N ARG A 339 7.24 -28.26 -0.88
CA ARG A 339 7.20 -28.21 0.61
C ARG A 339 6.67 -26.88 1.11
N VAL A 340 6.98 -25.80 0.38
CA VAL A 340 6.59 -24.42 0.71
C VAL A 340 5.81 -23.83 -0.44
N LEU A 341 4.73 -23.10 -0.12
CA LEU A 341 3.98 -22.29 -1.05
C LEU A 341 4.03 -20.82 -0.62
N VAL A 342 4.68 -19.98 -1.43
CA VAL A 342 4.72 -18.54 -1.21
C VAL A 342 3.58 -17.87 -1.97
N LEU A 343 2.63 -17.30 -1.25
CA LEU A 343 1.58 -16.42 -1.77
C LEU A 343 2.08 -14.97 -1.70
N ARG A 344 2.39 -14.37 -2.84
CA ARG A 344 2.95 -13.01 -2.93
C ARG A 344 2.05 -12.08 -3.72
N GLY A 345 1.62 -10.98 -3.10
CA GLY A 345 0.90 -9.90 -3.78
C GLY A 345 1.83 -8.98 -4.59
N GLY A 346 1.27 -7.91 -5.15
CA GLY A 346 2.03 -6.86 -5.84
C GLY A 346 2.94 -6.08 -4.88
N THR A 347 3.98 -5.44 -5.41
CA THR A 347 4.89 -4.59 -4.61
C THR A 347 4.26 -3.26 -4.20
N ASP A 348 3.29 -2.79 -4.97
CA ASP A 348 2.52 -1.57 -4.66
C ASP A 348 1.45 -1.84 -3.59
N THR A 349 0.82 -3.01 -3.66
CA THR A 349 -0.28 -3.40 -2.79
C THR A 349 -0.34 -4.92 -2.75
N PHE A 350 -0.44 -5.50 -1.55
CA PHE A 350 -0.74 -6.90 -1.41
C PHE A 350 -2.22 -7.16 -1.75
N SER A 351 -3.14 -6.58 -0.98
CA SER A 351 -4.58 -6.62 -1.24
C SER A 351 -5.31 -5.54 -0.43
N ASN A 352 -6.40 -5.02 -0.96
CA ASN A 352 -7.34 -4.10 -0.28
C ASN A 352 -8.75 -4.72 -0.11
N GLY A 353 -8.89 -6.04 -0.31
CA GLY A 353 -10.17 -6.74 -0.17
C GLY A 353 -11.11 -6.57 -1.36
N ILE A 354 -12.42 -6.47 -1.09
CA ILE A 354 -13.49 -6.46 -2.10
C ILE A 354 -13.34 -5.31 -3.11
N HIS A 355 -13.79 -5.53 -4.35
CA HIS A 355 -13.62 -4.55 -5.43
C HIS A 355 -14.77 -3.55 -5.49
N LEU A 356 -14.72 -2.53 -4.63
CA LEU A 356 -15.79 -1.52 -4.48
C LEU A 356 -16.25 -0.88 -5.80
N ASN A 357 -15.34 -0.61 -6.74
CA ASN A 357 -15.72 -0.06 -8.05
C ASN A 357 -16.57 -1.03 -8.90
N VAL A 358 -16.26 -2.33 -8.89
CA VAL A 358 -17.01 -3.34 -9.67
C VAL A 358 -18.37 -3.58 -9.01
N ILE A 359 -18.40 -3.55 -7.67
CA ILE A 359 -19.62 -3.63 -6.87
C ILE A 359 -20.52 -2.42 -7.14
N ASP A 360 -19.98 -1.20 -7.14
CA ASP A 360 -20.78 0.01 -7.34
C ASP A 360 -21.33 0.13 -8.77
N ALA A 361 -20.62 -0.43 -9.75
CA ALA A 361 -21.05 -0.45 -11.15
C ALA A 361 -21.95 -1.63 -11.52
N SER A 362 -22.26 -2.56 -10.60
CA SER A 362 -23.16 -3.68 -10.90
C SER A 362 -24.63 -3.24 -10.89
N GLY A 363 -25.49 -4.04 -11.53
CA GLY A 363 -26.95 -3.80 -11.48
C GLY A 363 -27.55 -4.01 -10.09
N ASP A 364 -26.95 -4.91 -9.30
CA ASP A 364 -27.25 -5.11 -7.89
C ASP A 364 -25.93 -5.09 -7.09
N PRO A 365 -25.62 -3.97 -6.42
CA PRO A 365 -24.41 -3.85 -5.62
C PRO A 365 -24.38 -4.71 -4.36
N ALA A 366 -25.52 -5.01 -3.73
CA ALA A 366 -25.56 -5.83 -2.52
C ALA A 366 -25.21 -7.29 -2.87
N ASP A 367 -25.84 -7.83 -3.92
CA ASP A 367 -25.54 -9.16 -4.44
C ASP A 367 -24.10 -9.27 -4.97
N ALA A 368 -23.60 -8.24 -5.65
CA ALA A 368 -22.23 -8.22 -6.13
C ALA A 368 -21.23 -8.22 -4.95
N ALA A 369 -21.50 -7.46 -3.89
CA ALA A 369 -20.68 -7.43 -2.68
C ALA A 369 -20.70 -8.78 -1.96
N TRP A 370 -21.88 -9.39 -1.84
CA TRP A 370 -22.09 -10.72 -1.25
C TRP A 370 -21.35 -11.82 -2.01
N ALA A 371 -21.45 -11.82 -3.33
CA ALA A 371 -20.70 -12.75 -4.18
C ALA A 371 -19.18 -12.53 -4.08
N ASN A 372 -18.75 -11.28 -3.87
CA ASN A 372 -17.34 -10.95 -3.74
C ASN A 372 -16.77 -11.43 -2.41
N ILE A 373 -17.43 -11.19 -1.28
CA ILE A 373 -16.90 -11.58 0.03
C ILE A 373 -16.80 -13.10 0.15
N LYS A 374 -17.83 -13.85 -0.27
CA LYS A 374 -17.77 -15.33 -0.30
C LYS A 374 -16.60 -15.84 -1.13
N ALA A 375 -16.29 -15.20 -2.27
CA ALA A 375 -15.16 -15.59 -3.09
C ALA A 375 -13.80 -15.30 -2.43
N ILE A 376 -13.69 -14.26 -1.59
CA ILE A 376 -12.49 -14.02 -0.77
C ILE A 376 -12.39 -15.07 0.33
N ASN A 377 -13.50 -15.41 0.99
CA ASN A 377 -13.52 -16.43 2.05
C ASN A 377 -13.02 -17.79 1.55
N GLU A 378 -13.38 -18.19 0.31
CA GLU A 378 -12.87 -19.42 -0.29
C GLU A 378 -11.34 -19.41 -0.39
N VAL A 379 -10.71 -18.27 -0.72
CA VAL A 379 -9.25 -18.13 -0.74
C VAL A 379 -8.68 -18.22 0.68
N CYS A 380 -9.26 -17.51 1.64
CA CYS A 380 -8.83 -17.53 3.04
C CYS A 380 -8.89 -18.95 3.62
N ARG A 381 -10.00 -19.65 3.36
CA ARG A 381 -10.22 -21.04 3.75
C ARG A 381 -9.15 -21.95 3.17
N GLU A 382 -8.85 -21.84 1.88
CA GLU A 382 -7.81 -22.65 1.22
C GLU A 382 -6.42 -22.40 1.83
N ILE A 383 -6.10 -21.16 2.21
CA ILE A 383 -4.85 -20.83 2.92
C ILE A 383 -4.81 -21.49 4.31
N ILE A 384 -5.90 -21.37 5.08
CA ILE A 384 -6.02 -21.92 6.44
C ILE A 384 -5.94 -23.44 6.42
N THR A 385 -6.60 -24.11 5.48
CA THR A 385 -6.71 -25.58 5.45
C THR A 385 -5.58 -26.26 4.67
N CYS A 386 -4.71 -25.51 3.99
CA CYS A 386 -3.52 -26.07 3.34
C CYS A 386 -2.53 -26.61 4.39
N THR A 387 -2.55 -27.92 4.59
CA THR A 387 -1.69 -28.66 5.54
C THR A 387 -0.59 -29.48 4.86
N ARG A 388 -0.64 -29.60 3.53
CA ARG A 388 0.35 -30.36 2.74
C ARG A 388 1.64 -29.59 2.47
N GLN A 389 1.60 -28.27 2.65
CA GLN A 389 2.67 -27.34 2.35
C GLN A 389 2.74 -26.30 3.48
N VAL A 390 3.92 -25.75 3.74
CA VAL A 390 4.06 -24.55 4.58
C VAL A 390 3.67 -23.36 3.71
N VAL A 391 2.64 -22.61 4.10
CA VAL A 391 2.19 -21.43 3.36
C VAL A 391 2.85 -20.18 3.93
N ILE A 392 3.50 -19.39 3.07
CA ILE A 392 4.03 -18.07 3.40
C ILE A 392 3.17 -17.01 2.70
N ALA A 393 2.48 -16.17 3.45
CA ALA A 393 1.82 -14.98 2.91
C ALA A 393 2.80 -13.81 2.93
N ALA A 394 3.23 -13.34 1.76
CA ALA A 394 4.24 -12.31 1.60
C ALA A 394 3.62 -10.96 1.18
N TYR A 395 3.48 -10.06 2.15
CA TYR A 395 2.99 -8.70 2.02
C TYR A 395 4.10 -7.79 1.47
N ALA A 396 4.32 -7.89 0.15
CA ALA A 396 5.30 -7.09 -0.57
C ALA A 396 4.88 -5.61 -0.76
N GLY A 397 3.61 -5.30 -0.55
CA GLY A 397 3.03 -3.96 -0.59
C GLY A 397 1.99 -3.82 0.52
N SER A 398 1.53 -2.58 0.75
CA SER A 398 0.52 -2.28 1.77
C SER A 398 -0.76 -3.09 1.57
N ALA A 399 -1.50 -3.29 2.66
CA ALA A 399 -2.76 -4.03 2.63
C ALA A 399 -3.79 -3.38 3.53
N GLY A 400 -5.07 -3.49 3.17
CA GLY A 400 -6.15 -2.92 3.98
C GLY A 400 -7.41 -3.76 3.99
N ALA A 401 -8.23 -3.57 5.03
CA ALA A 401 -9.48 -4.27 5.25
C ALA A 401 -9.31 -5.79 5.09
N GLY A 402 -10.18 -6.44 4.31
CA GLY A 402 -10.08 -7.87 4.02
C GLY A 402 -8.75 -8.30 3.41
N GLY A 403 -8.06 -7.39 2.70
CA GLY A 403 -6.75 -7.67 2.15
C GLY A 403 -5.64 -7.79 3.20
N ALA A 404 -5.76 -7.06 4.32
CA ALA A 404 -4.88 -7.25 5.47
C ALA A 404 -5.14 -8.61 6.15
N MET A 405 -6.40 -9.06 6.19
CA MET A 405 -6.81 -10.33 6.80
C MET A 405 -6.52 -11.56 5.94
N LEU A 406 -6.54 -11.42 4.61
CA LEU A 406 -6.44 -12.50 3.62
C LEU A 406 -5.33 -13.52 3.91
N GLY A 407 -4.13 -13.03 4.25
CA GLY A 407 -2.95 -13.88 4.46
C GLY A 407 -2.78 -14.41 5.89
N LEU A 408 -3.62 -13.99 6.86
CA LEU A 408 -3.39 -14.30 8.27
C LEU A 408 -3.55 -15.79 8.60
N GLY A 409 -4.22 -16.57 7.74
CA GLY A 409 -4.31 -18.02 7.85
C GLY A 409 -3.02 -18.78 7.50
N ALA A 410 -2.02 -18.10 6.94
CA ALA A 410 -0.77 -18.71 6.52
C ALA A 410 0.06 -19.20 7.73
N ASP A 411 0.99 -20.12 7.47
CA ASP A 411 1.93 -20.60 8.49
C ASP A 411 2.93 -19.52 8.90
N ILE A 412 3.27 -18.64 7.96
CA ILE A 412 4.15 -17.49 8.14
C ILE A 412 3.57 -16.31 7.36
N VAL A 413 3.43 -15.17 8.02
CA VAL A 413 3.15 -13.88 7.41
C VAL A 413 4.44 -13.08 7.40
N ALA A 414 4.93 -12.77 6.21
CA ALA A 414 6.11 -11.93 6.02
C ALA A 414 5.69 -10.58 5.41
N ALA A 415 6.28 -9.49 5.88
CA ALA A 415 6.01 -8.15 5.35
C ALA A 415 7.29 -7.43 4.91
N ARG A 416 7.20 -6.61 3.87
CA ARG A 416 8.28 -5.72 3.44
C ARG A 416 8.34 -4.51 4.35
N GLN A 417 9.53 -4.11 4.79
CA GLN A 417 9.70 -2.89 5.57
C GLN A 417 9.08 -1.67 4.85
N GLY A 418 8.39 -0.81 5.60
CA GLY A 418 7.76 0.40 5.07
C GLY A 418 6.37 0.20 4.43
N VAL A 419 5.85 -1.02 4.38
CA VAL A 419 4.42 -1.23 4.08
C VAL A 419 3.56 -0.89 5.29
N VAL A 420 2.31 -0.53 5.03
CA VAL A 420 1.31 -0.25 6.05
C VAL A 420 0.17 -1.26 5.92
N LEU A 421 -0.24 -1.80 7.06
CA LEU A 421 -1.38 -2.69 7.20
C LEU A 421 -2.52 -1.92 7.87
N ASN A 422 -3.71 -1.99 7.29
CA ASN A 422 -4.95 -1.49 7.90
C ASN A 422 -5.83 -2.70 8.27
N PRO A 423 -5.56 -3.39 9.40
CA PRO A 423 -6.25 -4.62 9.81
C PRO A 423 -7.62 -4.32 10.45
N TYR A 424 -8.44 -3.54 9.76
CA TYR A 424 -9.75 -3.10 10.22
C TYR A 424 -10.66 -2.74 9.03
N TYR A 425 -11.96 -2.64 9.27
CA TYR A 425 -12.96 -2.34 8.25
C TYR A 425 -13.59 -0.97 8.51
N ASP A 426 -13.49 -0.06 7.53
CA ASP A 426 -14.00 1.31 7.65
C ASP A 426 -15.01 1.68 6.57
N MET A 427 -15.60 0.67 5.93
CA MET A 427 -16.59 0.85 4.86
C MET A 427 -18.02 0.52 5.34
N GLY A 428 -18.29 0.58 6.65
CA GLY A 428 -19.58 0.13 7.19
C GLY A 428 -19.81 -1.37 7.01
N LEU A 429 -18.76 -2.17 7.19
CA LEU A 429 -18.79 -3.63 7.06
C LEU A 429 -18.14 -4.26 8.29
N TYR A 430 -18.71 -5.35 8.77
CA TYR A 430 -18.12 -6.19 9.82
C TYR A 430 -16.82 -6.91 9.38
N GLY A 431 -16.76 -7.35 8.12
CA GLY A 431 -15.67 -8.16 7.56
C GLY A 431 -15.95 -9.67 7.61
N SER A 432 -15.37 -10.48 6.71
CA SER A 432 -15.65 -11.94 6.70
C SER A 432 -14.52 -12.84 6.20
N GLU A 433 -13.29 -12.37 6.18
CA GLU A 433 -12.11 -13.11 5.72
C GLU A 433 -11.64 -14.21 6.70
N LEU A 434 -12.56 -14.83 7.45
CA LEU A 434 -12.27 -15.71 8.60
C LEU A 434 -11.40 -14.99 9.64
N HIS A 435 -11.60 -13.68 9.77
CA HIS A 435 -10.77 -12.82 10.62
C HIS A 435 -11.05 -13.07 12.10
N THR A 436 -12.28 -13.44 12.49
CA THR A 436 -12.63 -13.84 13.86
C THR A 436 -11.98 -15.18 14.25
N PHE A 437 -11.56 -15.99 13.27
CA PHE A 437 -10.73 -17.16 13.50
C PHE A 437 -9.25 -16.81 13.56
N THR A 438 -8.74 -16.10 12.54
CA THR A 438 -7.30 -15.91 12.34
C THR A 438 -6.69 -14.80 13.18
N LEU A 439 -7.33 -13.63 13.28
CA LEU A 439 -6.75 -12.45 13.94
C LEU A 439 -6.55 -12.68 15.45
N PRO A 440 -7.55 -13.16 16.24
CA PRO A 440 -7.34 -13.45 17.67
C PRO A 440 -6.26 -14.51 17.93
N ARG A 441 -6.05 -15.46 17.00
CA ARG A 441 -5.01 -16.49 17.12
C ARG A 441 -3.60 -15.95 16.88
N ARG A 442 -3.46 -14.83 16.18
CA ARG A 442 -2.18 -14.15 15.95
C ARG A 442 -1.81 -13.22 17.08
N VAL A 443 -2.72 -12.32 17.43
CA VAL A 443 -2.41 -11.17 18.30
C VAL A 443 -3.06 -11.25 19.69
N GLY A 444 -3.85 -12.29 19.94
CA GLY A 444 -4.72 -12.39 21.11
C GLY A 444 -6.06 -11.65 20.93
N PRO A 445 -7.13 -12.05 21.64
CA PRO A 445 -8.48 -11.51 21.44
C PRO A 445 -8.59 -10.02 21.74
N GLU A 446 -7.94 -9.53 22.80
CA GLU A 446 -8.00 -8.11 23.19
C GLU A 446 -7.32 -7.20 22.17
N THR A 447 -6.13 -7.59 21.68
CA THR A 447 -5.45 -6.84 20.62
C THR A 447 -6.21 -6.91 19.32
N ALA A 448 -6.81 -8.06 18.98
CA ALA A 448 -7.63 -8.20 17.78
C ALA A 448 -8.80 -7.21 17.79
N GLN A 449 -9.53 -7.14 18.91
CA GLN A 449 -10.62 -6.19 19.09
C GLN A 449 -10.14 -4.74 19.01
N ARG A 450 -9.03 -4.41 19.70
CA ARG A 450 -8.43 -3.06 19.66
C ARG A 450 -8.04 -2.63 18.24
N LEU A 451 -7.47 -3.53 17.43
CA LEU A 451 -7.11 -3.23 16.04
C LEU A 451 -8.33 -2.89 15.19
N ILE A 452 -9.42 -3.66 15.34
CA ILE A 452 -10.68 -3.43 14.63
C ILE A 452 -11.33 -2.11 15.05
N ASP A 453 -11.37 -1.82 16.35
CA ASP A 453 -12.06 -0.65 16.90
C ASP A 453 -11.28 0.65 16.70
N ALA A 454 -9.96 0.62 16.88
CA ALA A 454 -9.13 1.82 16.80
C ALA A 454 -9.06 2.38 15.37
N LYS A 455 -9.15 1.49 14.36
CA LYS A 455 -9.10 1.86 12.94
C LYS A 455 -7.87 2.69 12.55
N LEU A 456 -6.72 2.33 13.12
CA LEU A 456 -5.44 2.99 12.90
C LEU A 456 -4.51 2.14 12.03
N PRO A 457 -3.70 2.77 11.16
CA PRO A 457 -2.69 2.07 10.37
C PRO A 457 -1.61 1.49 11.28
N VAL A 458 -1.09 0.32 10.89
CA VAL A 458 -0.03 -0.41 11.57
C VAL A 458 1.14 -0.59 10.59
N SER A 459 2.35 -0.21 10.98
CA SER A 459 3.55 -0.48 10.17
C SER A 459 3.90 -1.96 10.15
N ALA A 460 4.84 -2.35 9.28
CA ALA A 460 5.37 -3.72 9.28
C ALA A 460 6.06 -4.07 10.61
N GLU A 461 6.80 -3.13 11.18
CA GLU A 461 7.52 -3.24 12.45
C GLU A 461 6.56 -3.41 13.62
N GLN A 462 5.58 -2.51 13.75
CA GLN A 462 4.56 -2.62 14.79
C GLN A 462 3.70 -3.89 14.62
N ALA A 463 3.42 -4.30 13.38
CA ALA A 463 2.70 -5.54 13.13
C ALA A 463 3.49 -6.77 13.60
N ALA A 464 4.83 -6.75 13.53
CA ALA A 464 5.67 -7.80 14.08
C ALA A 464 5.64 -7.80 15.61
N ASP A 465 5.75 -6.63 16.25
CA ASP A 465 5.68 -6.50 17.71
C ASP A 465 4.35 -7.01 18.28
N LEU A 466 3.25 -6.82 17.54
CA LEU A 466 1.91 -7.30 17.90
C LEU A 466 1.70 -8.81 17.65
N GLY A 467 2.59 -9.47 16.90
CA GLY A 467 2.42 -10.86 16.43
C GLY A 467 1.50 -11.01 15.21
N LEU A 468 1.11 -9.91 14.55
CA LEU A 468 0.31 -9.93 13.33
C LEU A 468 1.15 -10.44 12.14
N VAL A 469 2.41 -10.00 12.07
CA VAL A 469 3.43 -10.40 11.11
C VAL A 469 4.51 -11.22 11.83
N ASP A 470 5.02 -12.26 11.20
CA ASP A 470 6.05 -13.14 11.78
C ASP A 470 7.47 -12.65 11.46
N GLU A 471 7.68 -12.11 10.25
CA GLU A 471 9.01 -11.70 9.75
C GLU A 471 8.92 -10.40 8.92
N VAL A 472 9.85 -9.46 9.15
CA VAL A 472 9.96 -8.22 8.37
C VAL A 472 11.22 -8.25 7.52
N GLY A 473 11.06 -8.19 6.20
CA GLY A 473 12.14 -8.17 5.23
C GLY A 473 12.57 -6.76 4.82
N PRO A 474 13.69 -6.60 4.10
CA PRO A 474 14.25 -5.30 3.71
C PRO A 474 13.28 -4.42 2.91
N ARG A 475 13.43 -3.09 3.02
CA ARG A 475 12.59 -2.10 2.33
C ARG A 475 12.65 -2.16 0.81
N HIS A 476 13.85 -2.30 0.22
CA HIS A 476 14.02 -2.25 -1.23
C HIS A 476 13.35 -3.46 -1.90
N PRO A 477 12.51 -3.29 -2.95
CA PRO A 477 11.74 -4.40 -3.54
C PRO A 477 12.58 -5.60 -4.03
N GLU A 478 13.78 -5.36 -4.56
CA GLU A 478 14.68 -6.42 -5.03
C GLU A 478 15.31 -7.18 -3.84
N ALA A 479 15.85 -6.46 -2.87
CA ALA A 479 16.40 -7.03 -1.65
C ALA A 479 15.34 -7.81 -0.86
N TYR A 480 14.09 -7.33 -0.84
CA TYR A 480 12.96 -8.07 -0.30
C TYR A 480 12.70 -9.39 -1.05
N GLY A 481 12.80 -9.38 -2.38
CA GLY A 481 12.64 -10.58 -3.20
C GLY A 481 13.72 -11.65 -2.94
N GLU A 482 14.97 -11.22 -2.80
CA GLU A 482 16.10 -12.08 -2.43
C GLU A 482 15.93 -12.65 -1.02
N TRP A 483 15.62 -11.77 -0.05
CA TRP A 483 15.36 -12.16 1.33
C TRP A 483 14.19 -13.14 1.45
N LEU A 484 13.10 -12.89 0.72
CA LEU A 484 11.92 -13.77 0.70
C LEU A 484 12.25 -15.13 0.08
N THR A 485 13.13 -15.17 -0.92
CA THR A 485 13.66 -16.41 -1.49
C THR A 485 14.46 -17.18 -0.45
N ALA A 486 15.34 -16.51 0.29
CA ALA A 486 16.08 -17.12 1.39
C ALA A 486 15.14 -17.64 2.48
N LEU A 487 14.11 -16.87 2.87
CA LEU A 487 13.09 -17.31 3.84
C LEU A 487 12.38 -18.57 3.34
N ALA A 488 11.91 -18.60 2.09
CA ALA A 488 11.23 -19.76 1.53
C ALA A 488 12.13 -21.00 1.49
N VAL A 489 13.41 -20.84 1.15
CA VAL A 489 14.40 -21.94 1.18
C VAL A 489 14.62 -22.46 2.59
N ARG A 490 14.78 -21.57 3.60
CA ARG A 490 14.90 -21.97 5.01
C ARG A 490 13.70 -22.80 5.47
N GLN A 491 12.49 -22.38 5.10
CA GLN A 491 11.25 -23.09 5.47
C GLN A 491 11.00 -24.36 4.65
N ALA A 492 11.77 -24.60 3.59
CA ALA A 492 11.71 -25.80 2.77
C ALA A 492 12.60 -26.93 3.29
N ASP A 493 13.32 -26.75 4.41
CA ASP A 493 13.97 -27.86 5.11
C ASP A 493 12.94 -28.97 5.42
N ALA A 494 13.30 -30.21 5.11
CA ALA A 494 12.35 -31.32 5.13
C ALA A 494 11.84 -31.65 6.55
N ARG A 495 12.65 -31.43 7.59
CA ARG A 495 12.25 -31.71 8.97
C ARG A 495 11.38 -30.57 9.50
N GLU A 496 11.80 -29.33 9.28
CA GLU A 496 11.08 -28.13 9.70
C GLU A 496 9.71 -28.01 9.01
N ALA A 497 9.64 -28.24 7.70
CA ALA A 497 8.40 -28.20 6.94
C ALA A 497 7.40 -29.25 7.47
N ARG A 498 7.84 -30.50 7.66
CA ARG A 498 6.99 -31.57 8.21
C ARG A 498 6.50 -31.24 9.62
N ARG A 499 7.34 -30.65 10.47
CA ARG A 499 6.95 -30.21 11.82
C ARG A 499 5.84 -29.16 11.76
N ARG A 500 5.99 -28.11 10.94
CA ARG A 500 4.98 -27.06 10.78
C ARG A 500 3.66 -27.58 10.22
N GLN A 501 3.73 -28.40 9.18
CA GLN A 501 2.57 -29.06 8.58
C GLN A 501 1.80 -29.90 9.60
N ALA A 502 2.50 -30.75 10.36
CA ALA A 502 1.90 -31.56 11.42
C ALA A 502 1.31 -30.70 12.55
N ALA A 503 1.99 -29.63 12.95
CA ALA A 503 1.49 -28.69 13.97
C ALA A 503 0.22 -27.97 13.51
N LYS A 504 0.17 -27.50 12.26
CA LYS A 504 -1.03 -26.89 11.66
C LYS A 504 -2.17 -27.88 11.55
N ALA A 505 -1.92 -29.10 11.07
CA ALA A 505 -2.91 -30.16 10.99
C ALA A 505 -3.48 -30.53 12.37
N LYS A 506 -2.61 -30.69 13.37
CA LYS A 506 -3.02 -30.96 14.76
C LYS A 506 -3.86 -29.82 15.35
N ARG A 507 -3.44 -28.56 15.13
CA ARG A 507 -4.19 -27.39 15.58
C ARG A 507 -5.59 -27.38 14.99
N LEU A 508 -5.71 -27.54 13.66
CA LEU A 508 -7.00 -27.55 12.97
C LEU A 508 -7.90 -28.72 13.41
N ALA A 509 -7.34 -29.92 13.59
CA ALA A 509 -8.08 -31.08 14.08
C ALA A 509 -8.55 -30.92 15.54
N GLY A 510 -7.85 -30.11 16.34
CA GLY A 510 -8.20 -29.80 17.72
C GLY A 510 -9.20 -28.64 17.88
N GLU A 511 -9.62 -27.99 16.79
CA GLU A 511 -10.57 -26.88 16.86
C GLU A 511 -11.96 -27.38 17.29
N ARG A 512 -12.47 -26.83 18.40
CA ARG A 512 -13.80 -27.19 18.93
C ARG A 512 -14.94 -26.61 18.10
N VAL A 513 -14.69 -25.47 17.46
CA VAL A 513 -15.64 -24.77 16.60
C VAL A 513 -15.14 -24.90 15.17
N PRO A 514 -15.92 -25.50 14.24
CA PRO A 514 -15.50 -25.65 12.86
C PRO A 514 -15.38 -24.27 12.19
N LEU A 515 -14.50 -24.16 11.19
CA LEU A 515 -14.33 -22.92 10.41
C LEU A 515 -15.65 -22.41 9.82
N ASP A 516 -16.56 -23.31 9.43
CA ASP A 516 -17.88 -22.98 8.87
C ASP A 516 -18.74 -22.19 9.85
N ALA A 517 -18.61 -22.44 11.16
CA ALA A 517 -19.34 -21.69 12.17
C ALA A 517 -18.80 -20.26 12.34
N TYR A 518 -17.49 -20.06 12.18
CA TYR A 518 -16.91 -18.71 12.12
C TYR A 518 -17.37 -17.98 10.86
N GLU A 519 -17.28 -18.64 9.70
CA GLU A 519 -17.73 -18.06 8.43
C GLU A 519 -19.22 -17.69 8.45
N ALA A 520 -20.08 -18.59 8.95
CA ALA A 520 -21.52 -18.35 8.99
C ALA A 520 -21.88 -17.15 9.87
N ARG A 521 -21.17 -16.94 11.00
CA ARG A 521 -21.37 -15.79 11.87
C ARG A 521 -20.91 -14.50 11.19
N GLU A 522 -19.71 -14.49 10.62
CA GLU A 522 -19.20 -13.32 9.90
C GLU A 522 -20.10 -12.96 8.70
N LEU A 523 -20.58 -13.96 7.95
CA LEU A 523 -21.49 -13.76 6.83
C LEU A 523 -22.88 -13.26 7.28
N ALA A 524 -23.38 -13.67 8.45
CA ALA A 524 -24.64 -13.14 9.00
C ALA A 524 -24.53 -11.64 9.31
N GLU A 525 -23.41 -11.20 9.91
CA GLU A 525 -23.11 -9.78 10.14
C GLU A 525 -22.98 -9.03 8.81
N MET A 526 -22.22 -9.57 7.86
CA MET A 526 -22.04 -8.98 6.53
C MET A 526 -23.34 -8.88 5.74
N SER A 527 -24.26 -9.85 5.89
CA SER A 527 -25.58 -9.80 5.25
C SER A 527 -26.39 -8.62 5.77
N SER A 528 -26.37 -8.40 7.09
CA SER A 528 -27.03 -7.24 7.73
C SER A 528 -26.44 -5.92 7.26
N ASP A 529 -25.12 -5.84 7.05
CA ASP A 529 -24.47 -4.64 6.55
C ASP A 529 -24.68 -4.41 5.03
N MET A 530 -24.69 -5.47 4.21
CA MET A 530 -24.79 -5.36 2.74
C MET A 530 -26.22 -5.22 2.23
N PHE A 531 -27.15 -6.01 2.76
CA PHE A 531 -28.55 -6.02 2.33
C PHE A 531 -29.44 -5.15 3.22
N GLY A 532 -29.15 -5.09 4.52
CA GLY A 532 -29.87 -4.24 5.47
C GLY A 532 -29.31 -2.82 5.60
N ASP A 533 -28.13 -2.55 5.01
CA ASP A 533 -27.38 -1.28 5.14
C ASP A 533 -27.19 -0.82 6.60
N ARG A 534 -27.15 -1.77 7.55
CA ARG A 534 -27.11 -1.52 9.01
C ARG A 534 -26.06 -0.50 9.41
N SER A 535 -24.89 -0.59 8.79
CA SER A 535 -23.72 0.22 9.09
C SER A 535 -23.39 1.25 7.99
N GLY A 536 -24.31 1.50 7.05
CA GLY A 536 -24.17 2.51 6.00
C GLY A 536 -23.19 2.17 4.86
N PHE A 537 -22.98 0.88 4.57
CA PHE A 537 -22.11 0.39 3.49
C PHE A 537 -22.43 1.04 2.15
N ALA A 538 -23.71 1.19 1.80
CA ALA A 538 -24.10 1.70 0.49
C ALA A 538 -23.68 3.16 0.29
N ALA A 539 -23.84 4.01 1.30
CA ALA A 539 -23.42 5.40 1.27
C ALA A 539 -21.89 5.51 1.30
N ALA A 540 -21.21 4.77 2.18
CA ALA A 540 -19.76 4.75 2.29
C ALA A 540 -19.10 4.32 0.98
N ARG A 541 -19.60 3.24 0.35
CA ARG A 541 -19.12 2.75 -0.95
C ARG A 541 -19.25 3.82 -2.03
N ARG A 542 -20.42 4.45 -2.18
CA ARG A 542 -20.65 5.50 -3.19
C ARG A 542 -19.72 6.70 -2.97
N ALA A 543 -19.52 7.10 -1.72
CA ALA A 543 -18.61 8.18 -1.36
C ALA A 543 -17.16 7.85 -1.73
N PHE A 544 -16.71 6.63 -1.41
CA PHE A 544 -15.37 6.14 -1.74
C PHE A 544 -15.13 6.07 -3.26
N VAL A 545 -16.04 5.43 -4.00
CA VAL A 545 -15.92 5.26 -5.47
C VAL A 545 -16.00 6.62 -6.17
N GLY A 546 -16.90 7.49 -5.72
CA GLY A 546 -17.05 8.87 -6.21
C GLY A 546 -15.91 9.79 -5.80
N LYS A 547 -14.97 9.34 -4.94
CA LYS A 547 -13.90 10.15 -4.36
C LYS A 547 -14.43 11.44 -3.72
N VAL A 548 -15.55 11.33 -3.01
CA VAL A 548 -16.16 12.45 -2.28
C VAL A 548 -15.14 12.96 -1.27
N ARG A 549 -14.93 14.28 -1.25
CA ARG A 549 -14.02 14.90 -0.28
C ARG A 549 -14.58 14.68 1.14
N PRO A 550 -13.75 14.28 2.10
CA PRO A 550 -14.16 14.29 3.50
C PRO A 550 -14.61 15.70 3.89
N THR A 551 -15.57 15.79 4.80
CA THR A 551 -16.08 17.07 5.34
C THR A 551 -15.64 17.30 6.78
N THR A 552 -15.10 16.29 7.45
CA THR A 552 -14.62 16.35 8.82
C THR A 552 -13.42 15.44 9.00
N THR A 553 -12.64 15.70 10.07
CA THR A 553 -11.58 14.80 10.51
C THR A 553 -12.14 13.76 11.46
N PRO A 554 -11.95 12.44 11.22
CA PRO A 554 -12.35 11.41 12.18
C PRO A 554 -11.72 11.62 13.56
N ALA A 555 -12.53 11.50 14.62
CA ALA A 555 -12.11 11.81 15.98
C ALA A 555 -10.88 10.99 16.45
N HIS A 556 -10.75 9.74 16.01
CA HIS A 556 -9.61 8.88 16.35
C HIS A 556 -8.28 9.29 15.69
N LEU A 557 -8.33 10.19 14.69
CA LEU A 557 -7.16 10.76 14.05
C LEU A 557 -6.76 12.12 14.62
N LEU A 558 -7.67 12.79 15.33
CA LEU A 558 -7.39 14.10 15.91
C LEU A 558 -6.24 14.01 16.93
N PRO A 559 -5.44 15.09 17.07
CA PRO A 559 -4.44 15.17 18.13
C PRO A 559 -5.07 14.93 19.50
N ALA A 560 -4.38 14.20 20.37
CA ALA A 560 -4.81 14.09 21.76
C ALA A 560 -4.84 15.49 22.40
N PRO A 561 -5.85 15.82 23.23
CA PRO A 561 -5.85 17.07 23.97
C PRO A 561 -4.61 17.13 24.88
N ARG A 562 -4.02 18.32 25.07
CA ARG A 562 -2.97 18.49 26.07
C ARG A 562 -3.58 18.15 27.43
N SER A 563 -3.13 17.06 28.04
CA SER A 563 -3.35 16.88 29.47
C SER A 563 -2.72 18.07 30.19
N GLU A 564 -3.48 18.80 31.01
CA GLU A 564 -2.93 19.70 32.01
C GLU A 564 -2.15 18.86 33.03
N GLN A 565 -0.91 18.51 32.72
CA GLN A 565 -0.02 17.98 33.74
C GLN A 565 0.51 19.18 34.55
N PRO A 566 0.30 19.23 35.88
CA PRO A 566 0.97 20.22 36.71
C PRO A 566 2.48 20.01 36.57
N ALA A 567 3.22 21.09 36.37
CA ALA A 567 4.67 21.11 36.17
C ALA A 567 5.36 20.11 37.12
N ALA A 568 5.90 19.03 36.55
CA ALA A 568 6.64 18.04 37.32
C ALA A 568 7.86 18.74 37.93
N ARG A 569 7.87 18.86 39.27
CA ARG A 569 9.06 19.31 40.01
C ARG A 569 10.24 18.40 39.63
N PRO A 570 11.44 18.96 39.42
CA PRO A 570 12.60 18.17 39.03
C PRO A 570 12.88 17.08 40.06
N ARG A 571 12.88 15.82 39.63
CA ARG A 571 13.35 14.68 40.44
C ARG A 571 14.83 14.91 40.75
N GLN A 572 15.17 15.09 42.02
CA GLN A 572 16.55 15.02 42.48
C GLN A 572 17.10 13.63 42.15
N LEU A 573 18.13 13.59 41.32
CA LEU A 573 18.95 12.41 41.07
C LEU A 573 19.60 11.98 42.38
N SER A 574 19.23 10.80 42.88
CA SER A 574 19.92 10.14 43.98
C SER A 574 21.33 9.75 43.53
N ARG A 575 22.33 10.20 44.30
CA ARG A 575 23.75 9.89 44.10
C ARG A 575 24.02 8.38 44.15
N PRO A 576 24.95 7.84 43.34
CA PRO A 576 25.38 6.45 43.45
C PRO A 576 26.17 6.24 44.76
N ARG A 577 25.96 5.09 45.40
CA ARG A 577 26.66 4.66 46.62
C ARG A 577 28.14 4.41 46.30
N ASN A 578 29.02 5.05 47.07
CA ASN A 578 30.44 4.76 47.16
C ASN A 578 30.67 3.31 47.62
N THR A 579 31.46 2.55 46.87
CA THR A 579 32.16 1.35 47.36
C THR A 579 33.61 1.72 47.64
N ALA A 580 34.04 1.51 48.89
CA ALA A 580 35.42 1.61 49.36
C ALA A 580 35.95 0.20 49.69
N PRO A 581 37.27 -0.01 49.77
CA PRO A 581 37.91 -1.28 49.41
C PRO A 581 38.07 -2.26 50.57
N ALA A 582 38.12 -3.56 50.23
CA ALA A 582 38.44 -4.64 51.15
C ALA A 582 39.96 -4.71 51.39
N GLY A 583 40.34 -4.74 52.66
CA GLY A 583 41.70 -5.00 53.13
C GLY A 583 41.93 -6.48 53.43
N ASP A 584 43.15 -6.90 53.10
CA ASP A 584 43.85 -8.17 53.31
C ASP A 584 43.43 -9.06 54.49
N THR A 585 43.38 -10.38 54.24
CA THR A 585 44.03 -11.36 55.13
C THR A 585 44.35 -12.68 54.42
N GLN A 586 45.66 -12.86 54.19
CA GLN A 586 46.48 -14.08 54.33
C GLN A 586 46.10 -15.43 53.69
N VAL A 587 46.89 -15.78 52.65
CA VAL A 587 47.86 -16.91 52.59
C VAL A 587 47.32 -18.34 52.88
N ARG A 588 47.35 -19.26 51.90
CA ARG A 588 48.49 -20.17 51.58
C ARG A 588 48.20 -21.13 50.42
N VAL A 589 49.31 -21.56 49.82
CA VAL A 589 49.55 -22.25 48.53
C VAL A 589 49.30 -23.77 48.57
N ARG A 590 48.88 -24.34 47.42
CA ARG A 590 49.32 -25.61 46.74
C ARG A 590 48.13 -26.17 45.92
N SER A 591 48.24 -26.83 44.78
CA SER A 591 49.28 -27.18 43.80
C SER A 591 48.52 -27.75 42.59
N ALA A 592 49.14 -27.73 41.42
CA ALA A 592 48.55 -28.06 40.13
C ALA A 592 48.39 -29.58 39.82
N VAL A 593 47.78 -29.83 38.64
CA VAL A 593 47.90 -30.97 37.69
C VAL A 593 46.80 -32.07 37.86
N PRO A 594 46.32 -32.80 36.80
CA PRO A 594 45.51 -32.37 35.62
C PRO A 594 44.51 -33.45 35.06
N MET A 595 43.93 -33.19 33.87
CA MET A 595 43.61 -34.13 32.75
C MET A 595 42.34 -35.04 32.73
N SER A 596 41.71 -35.01 31.54
CA SER A 596 40.76 -35.97 30.91
C SER A 596 39.37 -36.10 31.53
N ALA A 597 38.25 -36.28 30.80
CA ALA A 597 37.99 -36.67 29.41
C ALA A 597 36.78 -35.89 28.86
#